data_AF-A0A7S2JEN3-F1
#
_entry.id   AF-A0A7S2JEN3-F1
#
_cell.length_a   1.000
_cell.length_b   1.000
_cell.length_c   1.000
_cell.angle_alpha   90.00
_cell.angle_beta   90.00
_cell.angle_gamma   90.00
#
_symmetry.space_group_name_H-M   'P 1'
#
loop_
_entity.id
_entity.type
_entity.pdbx_description
1 polymer ?
#
loop_
_entity_poly.entity_id
_entity_poly.type
_entity_poly.pdbx_seq_one_letter_code
_entity_poly.pdbx_strand_id
1 'polypeptide(L)'
;MSFAFTARWDMPIRGAPVIDFANGASDGIVVKASGGSLEFCVENSHTACVTAGGAVSPNQEGKYLVTVTKHGEMSIYHNGQLAAEEVQGRVPAKVQRFHYWVGKSNTASGLVHHGQIKDLKIFKGAVRWADAFSADALPAVPLPPLPPVDPAFMLAGGVFSGNASDVADASSVYAGPIWSGFAVAFSVRMDSAVNQAKLFELGSPLEGYSAIGTSSGGIEFKMATSNRRRTRTAKLTSSPTAGQESKYLFASTGGGQYALYKDGALVQDMENAIVPSQAGSKLVLGSGGFRGILKNVKFF
;
A
#
# COMPACT_ATOMS: atom_id res chain seq x y z
N MET A 1 -2.86 -11.56 -28.43
CA MET A 1 -3.96 -10.98 -27.64
C MET A 1 -3.42 -9.88 -26.77
N SER A 2 -4.28 -8.99 -26.28
CA SER A 2 -3.88 -7.89 -25.39
C SER A 2 -4.96 -7.59 -24.36
N PHE A 3 -4.54 -7.01 -23.25
CA PHE A 3 -5.40 -6.34 -22.29
C PHE A 3 -4.95 -4.92 -22.10
N ALA A 4 -5.87 -3.97 -22.21
CA ALA A 4 -5.65 -2.59 -21.84
C ALA A 4 -6.55 -2.24 -20.67
N PHE A 5 -6.02 -1.60 -19.64
CA PHE A 5 -6.81 -1.23 -18.46
C PHE A 5 -6.13 -0.08 -17.71
N THR A 6 -6.92 0.61 -16.91
CA THR A 6 -6.45 1.57 -15.91
C THR A 6 -6.58 0.91 -14.54
N ALA A 7 -5.55 0.95 -13.71
CA ALA A 7 -5.60 0.36 -12.37
C ALA A 7 -4.90 1.22 -11.33
N ARG A 8 -5.42 1.16 -10.10
CA ARG A 8 -4.81 1.67 -8.88
C ARG A 8 -4.81 0.54 -7.86
N TRP A 9 -3.69 0.37 -7.16
CA TRP A 9 -3.59 -0.54 -6.03
C TRP A 9 -3.57 0.29 -4.75
N ASP A 10 -4.57 0.14 -3.90
CA ASP A 10 -4.57 0.76 -2.57
C ASP A 10 -3.54 0.03 -1.69
N MET A 11 -3.45 -1.29 -1.89
CA MET A 11 -2.44 -2.17 -1.31
C MET A 11 -2.01 -3.19 -2.38
N PRO A 12 -0.77 -3.16 -2.90
CA PRO A 12 -0.29 -4.13 -3.88
C PRO A 12 0.05 -5.46 -3.20
N ILE A 13 -0.98 -6.19 -2.77
CA ILE A 13 -0.83 -7.51 -2.18
C ILE A 13 -0.14 -8.42 -3.19
N ARG A 14 0.96 -9.04 -2.77
CA ARG A 14 1.75 -9.92 -3.62
C ARG A 14 0.89 -11.05 -4.18
N GLY A 15 0.77 -11.09 -5.50
CA GLY A 15 0.05 -12.15 -6.21
C GLY A 15 -1.45 -11.93 -6.36
N ALA A 16 -2.01 -10.82 -5.86
CA ALA A 16 -3.40 -10.46 -6.12
C ALA A 16 -3.57 -10.06 -7.60
N PRO A 17 -4.41 -10.79 -8.37
CA PRO A 17 -4.55 -10.52 -9.80
C PRO A 17 -5.57 -9.41 -10.08
N VAL A 18 -5.24 -8.59 -11.07
CA VAL A 18 -6.20 -7.71 -11.76
C VAL A 18 -7.01 -8.54 -12.76
N ILE A 19 -6.37 -9.50 -13.44
CA ILE A 19 -6.97 -10.38 -14.44
C ILE A 19 -6.50 -11.81 -14.14
N ASP A 20 -7.42 -12.76 -14.05
CA ASP A 20 -7.12 -14.19 -13.92
C ASP A 20 -8.11 -15.00 -14.76
N PHE A 21 -7.70 -15.31 -15.99
CA PHE A 21 -8.52 -15.99 -16.99
C PHE A 21 -8.01 -17.41 -17.21
N ALA A 22 -8.76 -18.40 -16.75
CA ALA A 22 -8.25 -19.77 -16.63
C ALA A 22 -9.28 -20.86 -16.93
N ASN A 23 -8.77 -22.07 -17.16
CA ASN A 23 -9.53 -23.31 -17.31
C ASN A 23 -9.17 -24.30 -16.18
N GLY A 24 -9.52 -23.95 -14.94
CA GLY A 24 -9.10 -24.72 -13.76
C GLY A 24 -7.66 -24.40 -13.33
N ALA A 25 -6.92 -25.37 -12.80
CA ALA A 25 -5.58 -25.17 -12.25
C ALA A 25 -4.47 -25.05 -13.34
N SER A 26 -4.81 -25.27 -14.60
CA SER A 26 -3.91 -25.21 -15.75
C SER A 26 -4.51 -24.30 -16.84
N ASP A 27 -3.67 -23.80 -17.75
CA ASP A 27 -4.07 -22.99 -18.90
C ASP A 27 -4.65 -21.58 -18.56
N GLY A 28 -3.89 -20.83 -17.77
CA GLY A 28 -4.21 -19.49 -17.27
C GLY A 28 -3.59 -18.34 -18.07
N ILE A 29 -4.23 -17.18 -17.96
CA ILE A 29 -3.66 -15.88 -18.35
C ILE A 29 -3.86 -14.95 -17.16
N VAL A 30 -2.75 -14.50 -16.57
CA VAL A 30 -2.79 -13.80 -15.29
C VAL A 30 -2.04 -12.48 -15.39
N VAL A 31 -2.68 -11.40 -14.94
CA VAL A 31 -2.02 -10.11 -14.73
C VAL A 31 -2.16 -9.77 -13.25
N LYS A 32 -1.04 -9.62 -12.56
CA LYS A 32 -1.00 -9.44 -11.10
C LYS A 32 0.08 -8.46 -10.67
N ALA A 33 -0.10 -7.87 -9.50
CA ALA A 33 0.95 -7.06 -8.87
C ALA A 33 1.79 -7.91 -7.90
N SER A 34 3.09 -7.63 -7.84
CA SER A 34 4.00 -8.25 -6.88
C SER A 34 5.09 -7.25 -6.48
N GLY A 35 4.99 -6.70 -5.26
CA GLY A 35 6.05 -5.87 -4.67
C GLY A 35 6.45 -4.68 -5.55
N GLY A 36 5.47 -3.87 -5.97
CA GLY A 36 5.69 -2.71 -6.85
C GLY A 36 5.92 -3.04 -8.34
N SER A 37 5.90 -4.32 -8.70
CA SER A 37 5.99 -4.77 -10.09
C SER A 37 4.64 -5.18 -10.63
N LEU A 38 4.43 -5.02 -11.95
CA LEU A 38 3.34 -5.66 -12.67
C LEU A 38 3.90 -6.91 -13.36
N GLU A 39 3.22 -8.04 -13.20
CA GLU A 39 3.58 -9.32 -13.81
C GLU A 39 2.45 -9.78 -14.73
N PHE A 40 2.81 -10.18 -15.94
CA PHE A 40 1.90 -10.77 -16.92
C PHE A 40 2.39 -12.17 -17.27
N CYS A 41 1.57 -13.18 -16.97
CA CYS A 41 1.90 -14.58 -17.15
C CYS A 41 0.92 -15.27 -18.09
N VAL A 42 1.47 -16.20 -18.87
CA VAL A 42 0.73 -17.21 -19.63
C VAL A 42 1.11 -18.57 -19.08
N GLU A 43 0.14 -19.26 -18.53
CA GLU A 43 0.28 -20.56 -17.87
C GLU A 43 -0.31 -21.63 -18.80
N ASN A 44 0.43 -22.72 -19.04
CA ASN A 44 -0.09 -23.94 -19.66
C ASN A 44 0.67 -25.16 -19.08
N SER A 45 1.26 -26.05 -19.89
CA SER A 45 2.20 -27.05 -19.38
C SER A 45 3.45 -26.43 -18.74
N HIS A 46 3.77 -25.18 -19.09
CA HIS A 46 4.82 -24.37 -18.48
C HIS A 46 4.33 -22.92 -18.35
N THR A 47 4.90 -22.18 -17.41
CA THR A 47 4.58 -20.76 -17.20
C THR A 47 5.64 -19.89 -17.84
N ALA A 48 5.22 -18.92 -18.65
CA ALA A 48 6.06 -17.81 -19.10
C ALA A 48 5.50 -16.50 -18.54
N CYS A 49 6.36 -15.66 -17.98
CA CYS A 49 5.98 -14.38 -17.40
C CYS A 49 6.91 -13.28 -17.89
N VAL A 50 6.36 -12.07 -18.02
CA VAL A 50 7.12 -10.83 -18.18
C VAL A 50 6.80 -9.94 -16.97
N THR A 51 7.83 -9.29 -16.41
CA THR A 51 7.71 -8.50 -15.18
C THR A 51 8.26 -7.11 -15.39
N ALA A 52 7.40 -6.10 -15.20
CA ALA A 52 7.77 -4.69 -15.22
C ALA A 52 8.00 -4.20 -13.78
N GLY A 53 9.26 -4.12 -13.38
CA GLY A 53 9.66 -3.60 -12.07
C GLY A 53 9.33 -2.11 -11.91
N GLY A 54 8.78 -1.72 -10.76
CA GLY A 54 8.42 -0.33 -10.46
C GLY A 54 7.21 0.19 -11.23
N ALA A 55 6.51 -0.65 -12.01
CA ALA A 55 5.33 -0.26 -12.76
C ALA A 55 4.08 -0.05 -11.89
N VAL A 56 4.11 -0.49 -10.62
CA VAL A 56 2.98 -0.37 -9.68
C VAL A 56 3.45 0.44 -8.48
N SER A 57 2.73 1.51 -8.17
CA SER A 57 2.94 2.30 -6.95
C SER A 57 1.64 2.38 -6.15
N PRO A 58 1.67 2.17 -4.82
CA PRO A 58 0.49 2.27 -3.98
C PRO A 58 -0.23 3.62 -4.15
N ASN A 59 -1.56 3.57 -4.24
CA ASN A 59 -2.46 4.71 -4.38
C ASN A 59 -2.24 5.57 -5.63
N GLN A 60 -1.43 5.11 -6.60
CA GLN A 60 -1.25 5.78 -7.88
C GLN A 60 -2.00 5.02 -8.97
N GLU A 61 -2.73 5.77 -9.78
CA GLU A 61 -3.40 5.23 -10.95
C GLU A 61 -2.41 5.16 -12.12
N GLY A 62 -2.36 4.01 -12.78
CA GLY A 62 -1.55 3.77 -13.98
C GLY A 62 -2.41 3.20 -15.10
N LYS A 63 -2.03 3.51 -16.34
CA LYS A 63 -2.57 2.85 -17.53
C LYS A 63 -1.62 1.75 -17.95
N TYR A 64 -2.17 0.58 -18.23
CA TYR A 64 -1.42 -0.62 -18.54
C TYR A 64 -1.93 -1.23 -19.83
N LEU A 65 -0.99 -1.66 -20.67
CA LEU A 65 -1.27 -2.51 -21.82
C LEU A 65 -0.33 -3.71 -21.73
N VAL A 66 -0.89 -4.91 -21.64
CA VAL A 66 -0.10 -6.14 -21.77
C VAL A 66 -0.45 -6.81 -23.08
N THR A 67 0.56 -7.32 -23.77
CA THR A 67 0.40 -7.90 -25.11
C THR A 67 1.12 -9.22 -25.22
N VAL A 68 0.56 -10.14 -26.01
CA VAL A 68 1.26 -11.32 -26.50
C VAL A 68 1.01 -11.51 -27.99
N THR A 69 2.08 -11.62 -28.77
CA THR A 69 2.00 -11.80 -30.23
C THR A 69 1.65 -13.25 -30.59
N LYS A 70 1.40 -13.52 -31.87
CA LYS A 70 1.17 -14.90 -32.36
C LYS A 70 2.42 -15.78 -32.28
N HIS A 71 3.59 -15.17 -32.08
CA HIS A 71 4.87 -15.86 -31.92
C HIS A 71 5.26 -16.06 -30.44
N GLY A 72 4.50 -15.47 -29.52
CA GLY A 72 4.72 -15.63 -28.08
C GLY A 72 5.49 -14.48 -27.43
N GLU A 73 5.90 -13.45 -28.18
CA GLU A 73 6.54 -12.28 -27.60
C GLU A 73 5.55 -11.57 -26.66
N MET A 74 5.95 -11.38 -25.40
CA MET A 74 5.13 -10.79 -24.35
C MET A 74 5.67 -9.40 -23.99
N SER A 75 4.80 -8.42 -23.81
CA SER A 75 5.21 -7.07 -23.45
C SER A 75 4.27 -6.45 -22.42
N ILE A 76 4.82 -5.60 -21.56
CA ILE A 76 4.07 -4.73 -20.64
C ILE A 76 4.41 -3.29 -21.00
N TYR A 77 3.38 -2.48 -21.22
CA TYR A 77 3.48 -1.04 -21.34
C TYR A 77 2.83 -0.38 -20.13
N HIS A 78 3.47 0.66 -19.61
CA HIS A 78 2.97 1.49 -18.51
C HIS A 78 2.99 2.96 -18.96
N ASN A 79 1.83 3.62 -18.92
CA ASN A 79 1.66 5.03 -19.30
C ASN A 79 2.27 5.40 -20.68
N GLY A 80 2.13 4.51 -21.66
CA GLY A 80 2.60 4.74 -23.03
C GLY A 80 4.01 4.26 -23.31
N GLN A 81 4.77 3.87 -22.29
CA GLN A 81 6.15 3.42 -22.44
C GLN A 81 6.25 1.90 -22.30
N LEU A 82 7.10 1.27 -23.10
CA LEU A 82 7.44 -0.14 -22.94
C LEU A 82 8.21 -0.30 -21.62
N ALA A 83 7.62 -1.03 -20.68
CA ALA A 83 8.16 -1.21 -19.34
C ALA A 83 8.89 -2.55 -19.18
N ALA A 84 8.46 -3.59 -19.89
CA ALA A 84 9.14 -4.88 -19.94
C ALA A 84 8.75 -5.66 -21.20
N GLU A 85 9.64 -6.56 -21.62
CA GLU A 85 9.45 -7.44 -22.76
C GLU A 85 10.11 -8.80 -22.51
N GLU A 86 9.49 -9.86 -23.03
CA GLU A 86 10.02 -11.22 -23.08
C GLU A 86 9.81 -11.77 -24.49
N VAL A 87 10.89 -11.86 -25.26
CA VAL A 87 10.87 -12.31 -26.66
C VAL A 87 10.69 -13.82 -26.80
N GLN A 88 11.04 -14.58 -25.75
CA GLN A 88 10.83 -16.04 -25.66
C GLN A 88 9.63 -16.38 -24.78
N GLY A 89 8.59 -15.55 -24.85
CA GLY A 89 7.36 -15.78 -24.10
C GLY A 89 6.52 -16.92 -24.69
N ARG A 90 5.21 -16.88 -24.46
CA ARG A 90 4.33 -18.01 -24.78
C ARG A 90 2.98 -17.58 -25.29
N VAL A 91 2.53 -18.21 -26.35
CA VAL A 91 1.17 -18.04 -26.87
C VAL A 91 0.19 -18.76 -25.97
N PRO A 92 -0.89 -18.09 -25.49
CA PRO A 92 -1.93 -18.75 -24.72
C PRO A 92 -2.59 -19.88 -25.49
N ALA A 93 -2.88 -20.98 -24.80
CA ALA A 93 -3.56 -22.12 -25.41
C ALA A 93 -4.97 -21.70 -25.90
N LYS A 94 -5.37 -22.26 -27.05
CA LYS A 94 -6.71 -22.11 -27.62
C LYS A 94 -7.68 -23.07 -26.93
N VAL A 95 -7.96 -22.80 -25.67
CA VAL A 95 -8.89 -23.57 -24.84
C VAL A 95 -10.12 -22.75 -24.49
N GLN A 96 -11.23 -23.43 -24.24
CA GLN A 96 -12.36 -22.82 -23.55
C GLN A 96 -11.94 -22.50 -22.12
N ARG A 97 -12.13 -21.25 -21.69
CA ARG A 97 -11.88 -20.83 -20.31
C ARG A 97 -13.23 -20.70 -19.62
N PHE A 98 -13.36 -21.27 -18.44
CA PHE A 98 -14.60 -21.20 -17.66
C PHE A 98 -14.59 -20.05 -16.67
N HIS A 99 -13.41 -19.51 -16.37
CA HIS A 99 -13.21 -18.46 -15.39
C HIS A 99 -12.57 -17.24 -16.05
N TYR A 100 -13.28 -16.11 -15.99
CA TYR A 100 -12.85 -14.81 -16.51
C TYR A 100 -12.85 -13.80 -15.37
N TRP A 101 -12.06 -14.05 -14.33
CA TRP A 101 -12.09 -13.23 -13.13
C TRP A 101 -11.33 -11.91 -13.32
N VAL A 102 -11.89 -10.85 -12.76
CA VAL A 102 -11.29 -9.53 -12.65
C VAL A 102 -11.22 -9.17 -11.17
N GLY A 103 -10.03 -8.86 -10.67
CA GLY A 103 -9.80 -8.50 -9.27
C GLY A 103 -9.83 -9.66 -8.26
N LYS A 104 -9.78 -10.92 -8.70
CA LYS A 104 -9.75 -12.11 -7.83
C LYS A 104 -9.01 -13.25 -8.51
N SER A 105 -8.34 -14.10 -7.73
CA SER A 105 -7.70 -15.31 -8.25
C SER A 105 -8.67 -16.47 -8.46
N ASN A 106 -8.40 -17.24 -9.52
CA ASN A 106 -8.99 -18.54 -9.77
C ASN A 106 -8.43 -19.65 -8.82
N THR A 107 -7.29 -19.41 -8.20
CA THR A 107 -6.70 -20.36 -7.24
C THR A 107 -7.38 -20.27 -5.87
N ALA A 108 -7.27 -21.34 -5.08
CA ALA A 108 -7.81 -21.39 -3.71
C ALA A 108 -7.14 -20.40 -2.74
N SER A 109 -6.14 -19.63 -3.19
CA SER A 109 -5.43 -18.62 -2.38
C SER A 109 -6.34 -17.52 -1.83
N GLY A 110 -7.52 -17.31 -2.43
CA GLY A 110 -8.48 -16.31 -1.99
C GLY A 110 -8.00 -14.87 -2.15
N LEU A 111 -6.87 -14.65 -2.84
CA LEU A 111 -6.32 -13.32 -3.04
C LEU A 111 -7.25 -12.49 -3.92
N VAL A 112 -7.52 -11.27 -3.47
CA VAL A 112 -8.37 -10.29 -4.15
C VAL A 112 -7.60 -8.98 -4.36
N HIS A 113 -7.93 -8.26 -5.42
CA HIS A 113 -7.38 -6.95 -5.71
C HIS A 113 -7.95 -5.91 -4.75
N HIS A 114 -7.07 -5.14 -4.12
CA HIS A 114 -7.44 -3.99 -3.30
C HIS A 114 -7.11 -2.70 -4.05
N GLY A 115 -8.15 -2.05 -4.58
CA GLY A 115 -8.03 -0.80 -5.31
C GLY A 115 -9.09 -0.68 -6.40
N GLN A 116 -8.71 -0.06 -7.51
CA GLN A 116 -9.63 0.21 -8.63
C GLN A 116 -9.12 -0.38 -9.94
N ILE A 117 -10.04 -0.89 -10.75
CA ILE A 117 -9.80 -1.36 -12.12
C ILE A 117 -10.85 -0.66 -13.00
N LYS A 118 -10.41 0.01 -14.07
CA LYS A 118 -11.26 0.79 -14.98
C LYS A 118 -10.85 0.51 -16.43
N ASP A 119 -11.76 0.80 -17.35
CA ASP A 119 -11.51 0.80 -18.80
C ASP A 119 -10.89 -0.50 -19.34
N LEU A 120 -11.23 -1.65 -18.75
CA LEU A 120 -10.70 -2.94 -19.18
C LEU A 120 -11.20 -3.27 -20.60
N LYS A 121 -10.27 -3.38 -21.54
CA LYS A 121 -10.47 -3.79 -22.93
C LYS A 121 -9.65 -5.03 -23.23
N ILE A 122 -10.24 -5.97 -23.97
CA ILE A 122 -9.62 -7.24 -24.36
C ILE A 122 -9.55 -7.30 -25.89
N PHE A 123 -8.39 -7.65 -26.43
CA PHE A 123 -8.16 -7.70 -27.87
C PHE A 123 -7.71 -9.09 -28.32
N LYS A 124 -8.23 -9.54 -29.47
CA LYS A 124 -7.87 -10.85 -30.06
C LYS A 124 -6.39 -10.92 -30.51
N GLY A 125 -5.78 -9.79 -30.85
CA GLY A 125 -4.39 -9.68 -31.30
C GLY A 125 -3.53 -8.86 -30.34
N ALA A 126 -2.22 -8.82 -30.59
CA ALA A 126 -1.37 -7.78 -29.99
C ALA A 126 -1.73 -6.43 -30.63
N VAL A 127 -2.00 -5.40 -29.83
CA VAL A 127 -2.36 -4.06 -30.31
C VAL A 127 -1.33 -3.03 -29.85
N ARG A 128 -1.29 -1.88 -30.53
CA ARG A 128 -0.42 -0.76 -30.11
C ARG A 128 -1.09 0.04 -28.99
N TRP A 129 -0.28 0.75 -28.22
CA TRP A 129 -0.77 1.64 -27.17
C TRP A 129 -1.81 2.64 -27.67
N ALA A 130 -1.54 3.29 -28.81
CA ALA A 130 -2.42 4.28 -29.39
C ALA A 130 -3.80 3.70 -29.76
N ASP A 131 -3.87 2.45 -30.21
CA ASP A 131 -5.13 1.78 -30.56
C ASP A 131 -5.92 1.37 -29.32
N ALA A 132 -5.21 1.01 -28.24
CA ALA A 132 -5.83 0.59 -26.98
C ALA A 132 -6.44 1.77 -26.19
N PHE A 133 -5.79 2.93 -26.25
CA PHE A 133 -6.13 4.12 -25.46
C PHE A 133 -6.45 5.36 -26.30
N SER A 134 -6.84 5.21 -27.58
CA SER A 134 -7.25 6.35 -28.41
C SER A 134 -8.37 7.16 -27.74
N ALA A 135 -8.35 8.47 -27.98
CA ALA A 135 -9.20 9.47 -27.33
C ALA A 135 -10.71 9.35 -27.68
N ASP A 136 -11.10 8.38 -28.51
CA ASP A 136 -12.51 8.01 -28.73
C ASP A 136 -13.07 7.13 -27.58
N ALA A 137 -12.34 7.04 -26.47
CA ALA A 137 -12.83 6.47 -25.23
C ALA A 137 -14.11 7.21 -24.80
N LEU A 138 -15.14 6.42 -24.47
CA LEU A 138 -16.43 6.85 -23.90
C LEU A 138 -16.27 8.12 -23.04
N PRO A 139 -17.22 9.08 -23.11
CA PRO A 139 -17.13 10.33 -22.37
C PRO A 139 -16.75 10.00 -20.93
N ALA A 140 -15.66 10.60 -20.45
CA ALA A 140 -15.16 10.41 -19.10
C ALA A 140 -16.34 10.59 -18.15
N VAL A 141 -16.88 9.50 -17.63
CA VAL A 141 -17.83 9.58 -16.53
C VAL A 141 -16.98 10.12 -15.39
N PRO A 142 -17.23 11.35 -14.90
CA PRO A 142 -16.48 11.84 -13.75
C PRO A 142 -16.63 10.79 -12.67
N LEU A 143 -15.51 10.25 -12.22
CA LEU A 143 -15.52 9.27 -11.14
C LEU A 143 -16.29 9.91 -10.00
N PRO A 144 -17.33 9.25 -9.46
CA PRO A 144 -17.92 9.74 -8.23
C PRO A 144 -16.78 9.88 -7.21
N PRO A 145 -16.74 10.98 -6.45
CA PRO A 145 -15.74 11.13 -5.39
C PRO A 145 -15.75 9.86 -4.55
N LEU A 146 -14.56 9.36 -4.20
CA LEU A 146 -14.43 8.21 -3.32
C LEU A 146 -15.34 8.45 -2.10
N PRO A 147 -16.17 7.49 -1.70
CA PRO A 147 -16.92 7.65 -0.47
C PRO A 147 -15.92 7.93 0.67
N PRO A 148 -16.24 8.86 1.59
CA PRO A 148 -15.42 9.06 2.76
C PRO A 148 -15.21 7.71 3.45
N VAL A 149 -13.95 7.37 3.75
CA VAL A 149 -13.67 6.22 4.60
C VAL A 149 -13.95 6.69 6.03
N ASP A 150 -14.93 6.08 6.68
CA ASP A 150 -15.20 6.36 8.09
C ASP A 150 -14.09 5.74 8.96
N PRO A 151 -13.60 6.45 9.98
CA PRO A 151 -12.62 5.89 10.89
C PRO A 151 -13.25 4.78 11.73
N ALA A 152 -12.50 3.68 11.93
CA ALA A 152 -12.88 2.58 12.81
C ALA A 152 -13.13 3.06 14.25
N PHE A 153 -12.33 4.01 14.73
CA PHE A 153 -12.56 4.74 15.98
C PHE A 153 -11.78 6.06 15.99
N MET A 154 -12.18 6.95 16.91
CA MET A 154 -11.54 8.25 17.11
C MET A 154 -11.09 8.40 18.56
N LEU A 155 -9.94 9.03 18.75
CA LEU A 155 -9.48 9.47 20.06
C LEU A 155 -9.48 11.01 20.09
N ALA A 156 -9.99 11.57 21.18
CA ALA A 156 -10.11 13.02 21.35
C ALA A 156 -8.76 13.75 21.27
N GLY A 157 -7.66 13.04 21.54
CA GLY A 157 -6.35 13.65 21.73
C GLY A 157 -6.29 14.42 23.05
N GLY A 158 -5.36 15.37 23.15
CA GLY A 158 -5.16 16.13 24.38
C GLY A 158 -4.00 17.12 24.30
N VAL A 159 -3.86 17.89 25.38
CA VAL A 159 -2.67 18.68 25.65
C VAL A 159 -1.75 17.81 26.52
N PHE A 160 -0.50 17.68 26.10
CA PHE A 160 0.50 16.89 26.78
C PHE A 160 1.56 17.86 27.30
N SER A 161 1.77 17.85 28.61
CA SER A 161 2.78 18.68 29.30
C SER A 161 4.13 17.98 29.44
N GLY A 162 4.21 16.73 28.96
CA GLY A 162 5.38 15.86 29.09
C GLY A 162 5.43 15.09 30.40
N ASN A 163 4.35 15.12 31.19
CA ASN A 163 4.23 14.33 32.40
C ASN A 163 3.65 12.95 32.10
N ALA A 164 4.07 11.93 32.86
CA ALA A 164 3.57 10.57 32.68
C ALA A 164 2.05 10.44 32.92
N SER A 165 1.47 11.37 33.70
CA SER A 165 0.02 11.48 33.92
C SER A 165 -0.79 11.83 32.68
N ASP A 166 -0.14 12.43 31.67
CA ASP A 166 -0.83 12.91 30.46
C ASP A 166 -0.94 11.80 29.40
N VAL A 167 -0.31 10.65 29.66
CA VAL A 167 -0.30 9.52 28.77
C VAL A 167 -1.70 8.92 28.70
N ALA A 168 -2.30 8.95 27.52
CA ALA A 168 -3.57 8.29 27.27
C ALA A 168 -3.32 6.85 26.82
N ASP A 169 -3.79 5.88 27.62
CA ASP A 169 -3.88 4.47 27.24
C ASP A 169 -5.23 4.24 26.55
N ALA A 170 -5.19 4.02 25.24
CA ALA A 170 -6.37 3.75 24.43
C ALA A 170 -6.53 2.26 24.10
N SER A 171 -5.85 1.37 24.83
CA SER A 171 -5.89 -0.08 24.58
C SER A 171 -7.29 -0.67 24.81
N SER A 172 -8.14 -0.03 25.60
CA SER A 172 -9.54 -0.46 25.79
C SER A 172 -10.44 -0.15 24.59
N VAL A 173 -10.09 0.85 23.79
CA VAL A 173 -10.84 1.26 22.59
C VAL A 173 -10.45 0.38 21.39
N TYR A 174 -9.31 -0.30 21.48
CA TYR A 174 -8.74 -1.08 20.38
C TYR A 174 -8.51 -2.54 20.79
N ALA A 175 -9.36 -3.44 20.29
CA ALA A 175 -9.27 -4.88 20.56
C ALA A 175 -8.82 -5.73 19.35
N GLY A 176 -8.43 -5.08 18.24
CA GLY A 176 -8.10 -5.76 16.97
C GLY A 176 -6.61 -6.10 16.80
N PRO A 177 -6.25 -6.97 15.85
CA PRO A 177 -4.88 -7.12 15.41
C PRO A 177 -4.47 -5.94 14.51
N ILE A 178 -3.41 -5.20 14.86
CA ILE A 178 -2.87 -4.03 14.12
C ILE A 178 -2.20 -4.45 12.80
N TRP A 179 -2.07 -5.75 12.55
CA TRP A 179 -1.05 -6.27 11.64
C TRP A 179 -1.54 -6.56 10.21
N SER A 180 -2.83 -6.43 9.92
CA SER A 180 -3.41 -6.60 8.58
C SER A 180 -3.35 -5.33 7.71
N GLY A 181 -2.59 -4.33 8.15
CA GLY A 181 -2.60 -2.99 7.60
C GLY A 181 -3.55 -2.08 8.38
N PHE A 182 -3.13 -0.84 8.56
CA PHE A 182 -3.86 0.17 9.33
C PHE A 182 -3.44 1.56 8.86
N ALA A 183 -4.26 2.56 9.10
CA ALA A 183 -3.83 3.95 9.00
C ALA A 183 -4.26 4.77 10.22
N VAL A 184 -3.43 5.73 10.61
CA VAL A 184 -3.68 6.68 11.70
C VAL A 184 -3.50 8.08 11.16
N ALA A 185 -4.59 8.83 11.05
CA ALA A 185 -4.53 10.26 10.78
C ALA A 185 -4.52 11.03 12.10
N PHE A 186 -3.70 12.06 12.22
CA PHE A 186 -3.65 12.92 13.40
C PHE A 186 -3.16 14.33 13.07
N SER A 187 -3.50 15.29 13.92
CA SER A 187 -2.94 16.64 13.91
C SER A 187 -2.05 16.81 15.13
N VAL A 188 -0.84 17.30 14.95
CA VAL A 188 0.10 17.53 16.06
C VAL A 188 0.68 18.94 15.98
N ARG A 189 0.76 19.59 17.14
CA ARG A 189 1.59 20.76 17.38
C ARG A 189 2.61 20.40 18.44
N MET A 190 3.89 20.47 18.12
CA MET A 190 4.95 20.25 19.12
C MET A 190 5.35 21.59 19.73
N ASP A 191 5.24 21.75 21.04
CA ASP A 191 5.61 23.00 21.71
C ASP A 191 7.09 22.97 22.10
N SER A 192 7.60 21.81 22.51
CA SER A 192 9.03 21.56 22.67
C SER A 192 9.33 20.08 22.42
N ALA A 193 10.36 19.80 21.64
CA ALA A 193 10.82 18.43 21.47
C ALA A 193 11.76 18.06 22.63
N VAL A 194 11.35 17.05 23.40
CA VAL A 194 12.23 16.42 24.39
C VAL A 194 12.83 15.14 23.79
N ASN A 195 13.91 14.66 24.39
CA ASN A 195 14.51 13.39 24.00
C ASN A 195 13.51 12.24 24.23
N GLN A 196 13.37 11.37 23.23
CA GLN A 196 12.54 10.15 23.29
C GLN A 196 11.02 10.37 23.47
N ALA A 197 10.49 11.53 23.09
CA ALA A 197 9.04 11.75 23.07
C ALA A 197 8.38 10.88 22.01
N LYS A 198 7.38 10.09 22.37
CA LYS A 198 6.58 9.31 21.40
C LYS A 198 5.20 9.96 21.28
N LEU A 199 4.81 10.34 20.07
CA LEU A 199 3.45 10.84 19.82
C LEU A 199 2.44 9.71 19.94
N PHE A 200 2.75 8.59 19.31
CA PHE A 200 2.01 7.37 19.48
C PHE A 200 2.96 6.16 19.44
N GLU A 201 2.56 5.13 20.16
CA GLU A 201 3.21 3.83 20.18
C GLU A 201 2.14 2.75 20.08
N LEU A 202 2.32 1.84 19.13
CA LEU A 202 1.49 0.69 18.84
C LEU A 202 2.29 -0.57 19.15
N GLY A 203 1.82 -1.40 20.09
CA GLY A 203 2.52 -2.62 20.51
C GLY A 203 3.04 -2.52 21.94
N SER A 204 4.13 -3.24 22.25
CA SER A 204 4.80 -3.14 23.54
C SER A 204 6.32 -3.17 23.42
N PRO A 205 7.06 -2.52 24.34
CA PRO A 205 8.52 -2.58 24.33
C PRO A 205 9.09 -4.00 24.44
N LEU A 206 8.36 -4.94 25.05
CA LEU A 206 8.81 -6.30 25.29
C LEU A 206 8.54 -7.25 24.12
N GLU A 207 7.58 -6.92 23.27
CA GLU A 207 7.09 -7.79 22.20
C GLU A 207 7.30 -7.20 20.81
N GLY A 208 7.64 -5.92 20.76
CA GLY A 208 7.82 -5.14 19.57
C GLY A 208 6.76 -4.04 19.48
N TYR A 209 7.16 -2.95 18.85
CA TYR A 209 6.32 -1.78 18.69
C TYR A 209 6.56 -1.09 17.37
N SER A 210 5.56 -0.35 16.92
CA SER A 210 5.66 0.68 15.90
C SER A 210 5.39 2.02 16.58
N ALA A 211 6.31 2.97 16.47
CA ALA A 211 6.16 4.28 17.10
C ALA A 211 6.55 5.40 16.15
N ILE A 212 5.94 6.55 16.36
CA ILE A 212 6.37 7.81 15.77
C ILE A 212 6.67 8.78 16.91
N GLY A 213 7.84 9.41 16.85
CA GLY A 213 8.32 10.27 17.93
C GLY A 213 9.67 10.88 17.64
N THR A 214 10.25 11.53 18.64
CA THR A 214 11.63 12.00 18.63
C THR A 214 12.57 10.90 19.12
N SER A 215 13.80 10.87 18.59
CA SER A 215 14.83 9.90 19.03
C SER A 215 15.68 10.40 20.20
N SER A 216 16.52 9.51 20.73
CA SER A 216 17.59 9.91 21.67
C SER A 216 18.58 10.86 21.00
N GLY A 217 18.80 12.04 21.59
CA GLY A 217 19.85 12.97 21.18
C GLY A 217 19.39 14.15 20.31
N GLY A 218 18.08 14.38 20.16
CA GLY A 218 17.59 15.59 19.48
C GLY A 218 16.11 15.57 19.10
N ILE A 219 15.70 16.63 18.40
CA ILE A 219 14.33 16.87 17.91
C ILE A 219 13.99 16.07 16.64
N GLU A 220 14.87 15.15 16.24
CA GLU A 220 14.69 14.37 15.02
C GLU A 220 13.47 13.47 15.14
N PHE A 221 12.48 13.77 14.33
CA PHE A 221 11.27 12.98 14.24
C PHE A 221 11.56 11.71 13.44
N LYS A 222 11.24 10.55 14.02
CA LYS A 222 11.50 9.23 13.44
C LYS A 222 10.27 8.37 13.52
N MET A 223 10.15 7.53 12.51
CA MET A 223 9.33 6.35 12.53
C MET A 223 10.20 5.18 12.97
N ALA A 224 9.75 4.40 13.94
CA ALA A 224 10.48 3.26 14.47
C ALA A 224 9.60 2.02 14.46
N THR A 225 10.18 0.89 14.03
CA THR A 225 9.59 -0.44 14.19
C THR A 225 10.60 -1.32 14.92
N SER A 226 10.17 -2.03 15.94
CA SER A 226 11.05 -2.81 16.80
C SER A 226 10.45 -4.17 17.11
N ASN A 227 11.32 -5.14 17.37
CA ASN A 227 10.99 -6.39 18.05
C ASN A 227 12.10 -6.71 19.07
N ARG A 228 12.00 -7.86 19.75
CA ARG A 228 12.98 -8.28 20.77
C ARG A 228 14.45 -8.31 20.30
N ARG A 229 14.70 -8.36 18.99
CA ARG A 229 16.05 -8.56 18.43
C ARG A 229 16.58 -7.35 17.69
N ARG A 230 15.71 -6.50 17.14
CA ARG A 230 16.08 -5.46 16.19
C ARG A 230 15.16 -4.26 16.29
N THR A 231 15.71 -3.08 16.01
CA THR A 231 14.96 -1.85 15.80
C THR A 231 15.37 -1.28 14.45
N ARG A 232 14.38 -0.91 13.64
CA ARG A 232 14.55 -0.11 12.43
C ARG A 232 13.95 1.25 12.67
N THR A 233 14.65 2.29 12.23
CA THR A 233 14.20 3.67 12.31
C THR A 233 14.37 4.36 10.97
N ALA A 234 13.39 5.16 10.58
CA ALA A 234 13.45 6.04 9.43
C ALA A 234 13.31 7.49 9.92
N LYS A 235 14.31 8.32 9.62
CA LYS A 235 14.28 9.75 9.91
C LYS A 235 13.35 10.43 8.92
N LEU A 236 12.46 11.29 9.40
CA LEU A 236 11.62 12.07 8.51
C LEU A 236 12.42 13.15 7.78
N THR A 237 12.11 13.34 6.52
CA THR A 237 12.62 14.45 5.71
C THR A 237 12.04 15.81 6.12
N SER A 238 10.87 15.82 6.79
CA SER A 238 10.23 17.02 7.31
C SER A 238 9.71 16.82 8.74
N SER A 239 10.53 17.18 9.72
CA SER A 239 10.11 17.22 11.13
C SER A 239 8.97 18.23 11.36
N PRO A 240 8.15 18.05 12.40
CA PRO A 240 7.25 19.09 12.88
C PRO A 240 8.04 20.36 13.24
N THR A 241 7.52 21.52 12.86
CA THR A 241 8.07 22.82 13.30
C THR A 241 7.50 23.16 14.66
N ALA A 242 8.34 23.56 15.62
CA ALA A 242 7.89 23.92 16.95
C ALA A 242 6.84 25.05 16.90
N GLY A 243 5.75 24.91 17.66
CA GLY A 243 4.62 25.84 17.70
C GLY A 243 3.69 25.79 16.49
N GLN A 244 4.02 25.05 15.43
CA GLN A 244 3.17 24.91 14.25
C GLN A 244 2.38 23.60 14.28
N GLU A 245 1.09 23.67 13.98
CA GLU A 245 0.27 22.47 13.78
C GLU A 245 0.54 21.88 12.40
N SER A 246 0.63 20.55 12.32
CA SER A 246 0.81 19.80 11.07
C SER A 246 -0.09 18.56 11.07
N LYS A 247 -0.60 18.18 9.90
CA LYS A 247 -1.44 17.00 9.74
C LYS A 247 -0.62 15.85 9.21
N TYR A 248 -0.76 14.68 9.81
CA TYR A 248 -0.04 13.49 9.42
C TYR A 248 -1.01 12.34 9.15
N LEU A 249 -0.61 11.46 8.23
CA LEU A 249 -1.20 10.14 8.03
C LEU A 249 -0.08 9.13 8.11
N PHE A 250 -0.12 8.26 9.11
CA PHE A 250 0.77 7.11 9.21
C PHE A 250 0.03 5.86 8.76
N ALA A 251 0.55 5.16 7.77
CA ALA A 251 -0.09 3.97 7.23
C ALA A 251 0.87 2.78 7.23
N SER A 252 0.34 1.60 7.50
CA SER A 252 1.00 0.33 7.19
C SER A 252 0.12 -0.46 6.24
N THR A 253 0.73 -1.04 5.21
CA THR A 253 0.05 -1.94 4.29
C THR A 253 0.19 -3.41 4.68
N GLY A 254 0.64 -3.70 5.90
CA GLY A 254 1.04 -5.05 6.29
C GLY A 254 2.38 -5.45 5.64
N GLY A 255 2.89 -6.65 5.99
CA GLY A 255 4.11 -7.18 5.38
C GLY A 255 5.40 -6.37 5.61
N GLY A 256 5.41 -5.44 6.58
CA GLY A 256 6.58 -4.60 6.88
C GLY A 256 6.73 -3.37 5.98
N GLN A 257 5.65 -2.90 5.35
CA GLN A 257 5.64 -1.63 4.63
C GLN A 257 4.95 -0.55 5.46
N TYR A 258 5.57 0.61 5.55
CA TYR A 258 5.07 1.75 6.32
C TYR A 258 5.32 3.07 5.58
N ALA A 259 4.28 3.89 5.45
CA ALA A 259 4.35 5.20 4.84
C ALA A 259 3.89 6.27 5.82
N LEU A 260 4.51 7.44 5.73
CA LEU A 260 4.13 8.62 6.50
C LEU A 260 3.93 9.79 5.54
N TYR A 261 2.77 10.41 5.65
CA TYR A 261 2.39 11.58 4.89
C TYR A 261 2.27 12.78 5.82
N LYS A 262 2.65 13.96 5.32
CA LYS A 262 2.44 15.26 5.95
C LYS A 262 1.63 16.13 5.01
N ASP A 263 0.50 16.64 5.48
CA ASP A 263 -0.41 17.51 4.70
C ASP A 263 -0.74 16.93 3.30
N GLY A 264 -0.88 15.60 3.23
CA GLY A 264 -1.20 14.86 2.01
C GLY A 264 -0.01 14.45 1.14
N ALA A 265 1.20 14.97 1.40
CA ALA A 265 2.41 14.59 0.67
C ALA A 265 3.16 13.46 1.39
N LEU A 266 3.68 12.48 0.63
CA LEU A 266 4.55 11.44 1.19
C LEU A 266 5.86 12.06 1.67
N VAL A 267 6.19 11.89 2.95
CA VAL A 267 7.41 12.44 3.55
C VAL A 267 8.41 11.38 3.99
N GLN A 268 7.95 10.16 4.22
CA GLN A 268 8.82 9.03 4.51
C GLN A 268 8.14 7.72 4.11
N ASP A 269 8.94 6.80 3.57
CA ASP A 269 8.58 5.39 3.38
C ASP A 269 9.62 4.51 4.07
N MET A 270 9.20 3.33 4.53
CA MET A 270 10.07 2.31 5.06
C MET A 270 9.60 0.94 4.58
N GLU A 271 10.37 0.39 3.65
CA GLU A 271 10.23 -0.99 3.20
C GLU A 271 10.97 -1.96 4.10
N ASN A 272 10.49 -3.20 4.14
CA ASN A 272 11.08 -4.30 4.93
C ASN A 272 11.25 -3.92 6.43
N ALA A 273 10.34 -3.10 6.93
CA ALA A 273 10.25 -2.77 8.34
C ALA A 273 9.95 -4.02 9.15
N ILE A 274 10.28 -3.96 10.44
CA ILE A 274 9.99 -5.05 11.34
C ILE A 274 8.47 -5.08 11.54
N VAL A 275 7.86 -6.25 11.40
CA VAL A 275 6.48 -6.49 11.83
C VAL A 275 6.53 -6.89 13.32
N PRO A 276 6.06 -6.05 14.24
CA PRO A 276 6.00 -6.38 15.66
C PRO A 276 5.11 -7.60 15.92
N SER A 277 5.37 -8.30 17.03
CA SER A 277 4.64 -9.52 17.36
C SER A 277 3.25 -9.22 17.97
N GLN A 278 2.36 -10.23 17.93
CA GLN A 278 0.93 -10.05 18.18
C GLN A 278 0.54 -9.78 19.64
N ALA A 279 1.35 -10.16 20.63
CA ALA A 279 0.92 -10.11 22.01
C ALA A 279 1.20 -8.75 22.69
N GLY A 280 0.27 -8.37 23.58
CA GLY A 280 0.36 -7.15 24.37
C GLY A 280 0.22 -5.83 23.60
N SER A 281 -0.56 -5.80 22.51
CA SER A 281 -0.78 -4.58 21.72
C SER A 281 -1.35 -3.46 22.60
N LYS A 282 -0.55 -2.43 22.88
CA LYS A 282 -1.02 -1.19 23.52
C LYS A 282 -1.02 -0.06 22.51
N LEU A 283 -1.99 0.83 22.63
CA LEU A 283 -1.98 2.13 21.96
C LEU A 283 -1.76 3.21 23.02
N VAL A 284 -0.58 3.81 22.98
CA VAL A 284 -0.16 4.83 23.94
C VAL A 284 0.01 6.15 23.19
N LEU A 285 -0.60 7.24 23.70
CA LEU A 285 -0.43 8.58 23.15
C LEU A 285 0.44 9.45 24.07
N GLY A 286 1.38 10.19 23.48
CA GLY A 286 2.13 11.26 24.14
C GLY A 286 3.07 10.81 25.28
N SER A 287 3.74 9.67 25.13
CA SER A 287 4.71 9.17 26.11
C SER A 287 6.12 9.78 25.92
N GLY A 288 7.05 9.47 26.83
CA GLY A 288 8.45 9.89 26.72
C GLY A 288 8.67 11.40 26.83
N GLY A 289 7.77 12.11 27.51
CA GLY A 289 7.90 13.54 27.79
C GLY A 289 7.38 14.47 26.68
N PHE A 290 6.60 13.96 25.73
CA PHE A 290 5.98 14.77 24.68
C PHE A 290 5.29 16.04 25.24
N ARG A 291 5.71 17.21 24.75
CA ARG A 291 5.09 18.50 25.07
C ARG A 291 4.44 19.11 23.83
N GLY A 292 3.13 19.23 23.87
CA GLY A 292 2.38 19.80 22.76
C GLY A 292 0.94 19.38 22.75
N ILE A 293 0.35 19.41 21.57
CA ILE A 293 -1.06 19.10 21.37
C ILE A 293 -1.20 18.03 20.31
N LEU A 294 -1.97 16.98 20.62
CA LEU A 294 -2.40 15.97 19.65
C LEU A 294 -3.93 16.07 19.52
N LYS A 295 -4.46 16.13 18.30
CA LYS A 295 -5.91 16.21 18.02
C LYS A 295 -6.26 15.35 16.82
N ASN A 296 -7.57 15.14 16.65
CA ASN A 296 -8.15 14.49 15.46
C ASN A 296 -7.51 13.12 15.17
N VAL A 297 -7.21 12.34 16.21
CA VAL A 297 -6.58 11.03 16.06
C VAL A 297 -7.65 10.06 15.57
N LYS A 298 -7.53 9.62 14.32
CA LYS A 298 -8.49 8.76 13.62
C LYS A 298 -7.79 7.51 13.13
N PHE A 299 -8.36 6.35 13.43
CA PHE A 299 -7.85 5.06 12.99
C PHE A 299 -8.72 4.51 11.86
N PHE A 300 -8.08 3.95 10.83
CA PHE A 300 -8.70 3.33 9.66
C PHE A 300 -8.15 1.91 9.50
#